data_AF-A0A846H0Q2-F1
#
_entry.id   AF-A0A846H0Q2-F1
#
_cell.length_a   1.000
_cell.length_b   1.000
_cell.length_c   1.000
_cell.angle_alpha   90.00
_cell.angle_beta   90.00
_cell.angle_gamma   90.00
#
_symmetry.space_group_name_H-M   'P 1'
#
loop_
_entity.id
_entity.type
_entity.pdbx_description
1 polymer ?
#
loop_
_entity_poly.entity_id
_entity_poly.type
_entity_poly.pdbx_seq_one_letter_code
_entity_poly.pdbx_strand_id
1 'polypeptide(L)'
;MELGLEERPDAIPQPFSEITEIGDNSHQPIPKDDKVIDIFDKIGTGATLLILGEPGSGKTTTLLEFARDLIARAEQDTNQLIPVVFNLSSWAKERQTIADWLVEELGNKYDVPKEIRETLVKKQRLLPLLDGLDEVKANYRNDCILALNQFKKDYGAELVVCSRIKDYQALSNRLNFQSSVCIRLLTLEQVCYYLDSVGTELTGLRTLLSEDTVLQELAQSPLMLNIMTLAYQGVAVEDLPKTDVVEERRRQLFDAYIEKMFKRRKTNQRYNKGQVKHWLIWMAQRMVKESQTVFLIEKMQPSWLINGKQKRIYRLMVGLMEGLMFGLMEGLMVGLMGGLMGGLMVWLMVWLMVWLMVWLMVWLMVWLDKELTEEIKTVEILDINWKKILINRVKGGLMVGLMVGLMFGLMVGLMEGLMEGLMVGLKGMLMGGLMGFQGYVFKISAFA
;
A
#
# COMPACT_ATOMS: atom_id res chain seq x y z
N MET A 1 25.24 17.50 -20.69
CA MET A 1 26.60 16.94 -20.84
C MET A 1 26.40 15.54 -21.40
N GLU A 2 26.82 15.30 -22.63
CA GLU A 2 26.58 14.01 -23.29
C GLU A 2 27.56 12.96 -22.77
N LEU A 3 27.03 11.79 -22.42
CA LEU A 3 27.78 10.68 -21.86
C LEU A 3 28.14 9.70 -22.97
N GLY A 4 29.40 9.25 -23.00
CA GLY A 4 29.84 8.27 -23.99
C GLY A 4 29.25 6.89 -23.72
N LEU A 5 29.01 6.13 -24.79
CA LEU A 5 28.51 4.76 -24.74
C LEU A 5 29.55 3.78 -25.29
N GLU A 6 29.48 2.53 -24.84
CA GLU A 6 30.36 1.44 -25.27
C GLU A 6 29.58 0.13 -25.35
N GLU A 7 29.77 -0.66 -26.40
CA GLU A 7 29.10 -1.94 -26.53
C GLU A 7 29.72 -3.00 -25.60
N ARG A 8 28.86 -3.82 -24.99
CA ARG A 8 29.25 -4.91 -24.08
C ARG A 8 28.61 -6.25 -24.51
N PRO A 9 29.05 -6.84 -25.63
CA PRO A 9 28.47 -8.10 -26.10
C PRO A 9 28.67 -9.27 -25.11
N ASP A 10 29.63 -9.16 -24.19
CA ASP A 10 29.96 -10.12 -23.12
C ASP A 10 28.94 -10.16 -21.97
N ALA A 11 28.12 -9.12 -21.82
CA ALA A 11 27.15 -9.03 -20.72
C ALA A 11 25.84 -9.79 -20.99
N ILE A 12 25.64 -10.34 -22.19
CA ILE A 12 24.44 -11.07 -22.59
C ILE A 12 24.82 -12.42 -23.22
N PRO A 13 23.95 -13.45 -23.15
CA PRO A 13 24.22 -14.73 -23.81
C PRO A 13 24.25 -14.56 -25.33
N GLN A 14 25.34 -15.00 -25.96
CA GLN A 14 25.52 -14.99 -27.41
C GLN A 14 25.09 -16.37 -27.97
N PRO A 15 24.04 -16.46 -28.81
CA PRO A 15 23.56 -17.75 -29.32
C PRO A 15 24.60 -18.54 -30.14
N PHE A 16 25.63 -17.87 -30.67
CA PHE A 16 26.65 -18.45 -31.55
C PHE A 16 28.09 -18.26 -31.03
N SER A 17 28.29 -18.00 -29.74
CA SER A 17 29.65 -17.83 -29.17
C SER A 17 30.54 -19.08 -29.29
N GLU A 18 29.95 -20.27 -29.46
CA GLU A 18 30.70 -21.53 -29.61
C GLU A 18 31.22 -21.77 -31.04
N ILE A 19 30.71 -21.05 -32.05
CA ILE A 19 31.02 -21.31 -33.47
C ILE A 19 31.96 -20.23 -34.05
N THR A 20 32.10 -19.08 -33.38
CA THR A 20 32.88 -17.94 -33.88
C THR A 20 34.21 -17.80 -33.13
N GLU A 21 35.22 -18.60 -33.49
CA GLU A 21 36.63 -18.26 -33.18
C GLU A 21 37.12 -17.16 -34.14
N ILE A 22 36.57 -15.95 -34.10
CA ILE A 22 37.14 -14.81 -34.84
C ILE A 22 36.93 -13.51 -34.07
N GLY A 23 38.05 -12.93 -33.64
CA GLY A 23 38.17 -11.51 -33.30
C GLY A 23 37.87 -11.18 -31.85
N ASP A 24 38.91 -10.72 -31.15
CA ASP A 24 38.90 -10.05 -29.84
C ASP A 24 37.50 -9.51 -29.46
N ASN A 25 36.92 -10.01 -28.35
CA ASN A 25 35.72 -9.49 -27.67
C ASN A 25 36.02 -8.08 -27.10
N SER A 26 36.46 -7.19 -27.98
CA SER A 26 36.94 -5.86 -27.69
C SER A 26 35.73 -4.98 -27.50
N HIS A 27 35.67 -4.34 -26.33
CA HIS A 27 34.65 -3.34 -26.04
C HIS A 27 34.81 -2.19 -27.03
N GLN A 28 33.89 -2.07 -27.98
CA GLN A 28 33.99 -1.07 -29.02
C GLN A 28 33.33 0.24 -28.55
N PRO A 29 34.07 1.36 -28.57
CA PRO A 29 33.49 2.66 -28.30
C PRO A 29 32.43 2.98 -29.34
N ILE A 30 31.23 3.34 -28.90
CA ILE A 30 30.17 3.81 -29.79
C ILE A 30 30.51 5.26 -30.19
N PRO A 31 30.27 5.69 -31.45
CA PRO A 31 30.47 7.06 -31.87
C PRO A 31 29.86 8.08 -30.91
N LYS A 32 30.54 9.20 -30.70
CA LYS A 32 30.24 10.17 -29.64
C LYS A 32 28.84 10.81 -29.76
N ASP A 33 28.23 10.74 -30.94
CA ASP A 33 26.93 11.33 -31.28
C ASP A 33 25.77 10.33 -31.22
N ASP A 34 26.05 9.02 -31.16
CA ASP A 34 25.02 7.98 -31.12
C ASP A 34 24.38 7.96 -29.72
N LYS A 35 23.09 8.24 -29.67
CA LYS A 35 22.29 8.17 -28.43
C LYS A 35 21.77 6.76 -28.21
N VAL A 36 21.31 6.49 -27.00
CA VAL A 36 20.65 5.22 -26.65
C VAL A 36 19.47 4.92 -27.58
N ILE A 37 18.76 5.95 -28.05
CA ILE A 37 17.64 5.78 -28.98
C ILE A 37 18.08 5.26 -30.35
N ASP A 38 19.23 5.70 -30.86
CA ASP A 38 19.75 5.25 -32.15
C ASP A 38 20.17 3.78 -32.09
N ILE A 39 20.73 3.36 -30.95
CA ILE A 39 21.08 1.96 -30.69
C ILE A 39 19.81 1.11 -30.58
N PHE A 40 18.80 1.60 -29.85
CA PHE A 40 17.53 0.90 -29.72
C PHE A 40 16.83 0.71 -31.07
N ASP A 41 16.82 1.74 -31.92
CA ASP A 41 16.25 1.69 -33.26
C ASP A 41 16.99 0.71 -34.18
N LYS A 42 18.32 0.60 -34.05
CA LYS A 42 19.15 -0.37 -34.82
C LYS A 42 18.80 -1.83 -34.50
N ILE A 43 18.29 -2.13 -33.30
CA ILE A 43 17.88 -3.49 -32.92
C ILE A 43 16.60 -3.90 -33.64
N GLY A 44 15.68 -2.96 -33.87
CA GLY A 44 14.41 -3.19 -34.55
C GLY A 44 13.33 -3.83 -33.68
N THR A 45 12.35 -4.50 -34.30
CA THR A 45 11.18 -5.06 -33.63
C THR A 45 11.55 -6.10 -32.56
N GLY A 46 10.96 -6.01 -31.37
CA GLY A 46 11.29 -6.90 -30.26
C GLY A 46 12.54 -6.47 -29.49
N ALA A 47 12.93 -5.19 -29.62
CA ALA A 47 14.15 -4.63 -29.04
C ALA A 47 14.27 -4.89 -27.53
N THR A 48 15.38 -5.50 -27.14
CA THR A 48 15.75 -5.74 -25.74
C THR A 48 17.16 -5.24 -25.46
N LEU A 49 17.28 -4.24 -24.60
CA LEU A 49 18.51 -3.51 -24.34
C LEU A 49 18.87 -3.51 -22.85
N LEU A 50 20.12 -3.87 -22.54
CA LEU A 50 20.68 -3.76 -21.19
C LEU A 50 21.64 -2.56 -21.13
N ILE A 51 21.38 -1.63 -20.23
CA ILE A 51 22.22 -0.45 -19.99
C ILE A 51 22.99 -0.65 -18.68
N LEU A 52 24.31 -0.77 -18.81
CA LEU A 52 25.25 -0.89 -17.71
C LEU A 52 25.94 0.45 -17.43
N GLY A 53 26.51 0.57 -16.24
CA GLY A 53 27.36 1.70 -15.90
C GLY A 53 27.77 1.71 -14.44
N GLU A 54 28.82 2.46 -14.12
CA GLU A 54 29.30 2.62 -12.75
C GLU A 54 28.28 3.39 -11.86
N PRO A 55 28.39 3.30 -10.52
CA PRO A 55 27.57 4.11 -9.63
C PRO A 55 27.68 5.61 -9.94
N GLY A 56 26.53 6.28 -10.08
CA GLY A 56 26.49 7.70 -10.40
C GLY A 56 26.89 8.07 -11.82
N SER A 57 27.12 7.09 -12.72
CA SER A 57 27.50 7.33 -14.12
C SER A 57 26.43 8.04 -14.96
N GLY A 58 25.19 8.18 -14.45
CA GLY A 58 24.09 8.82 -15.17
C GLY A 58 23.06 7.86 -15.79
N LYS A 59 23.08 6.56 -15.47
CA LYS A 59 22.09 5.56 -15.96
C LYS A 59 20.64 6.06 -15.93
N THR A 60 20.15 6.47 -14.76
CA THR A 60 18.78 6.99 -14.62
C THR A 60 18.55 8.24 -15.47
N THR A 61 19.53 9.15 -15.56
CA THR A 61 19.43 10.34 -16.40
C THR A 61 19.31 9.96 -17.87
N THR A 62 20.18 9.06 -18.36
CA THR A 62 20.14 8.55 -19.74
C THR A 62 18.83 7.81 -20.02
N LEU A 63 18.33 7.02 -19.07
CA LEU A 63 17.05 6.33 -19.20
C LEU A 63 15.88 7.32 -19.29
N LEU A 64 15.91 8.41 -18.52
CA LEU A 64 14.88 9.46 -18.56
C LEU A 64 14.95 10.33 -19.83
N GLU A 65 16.16 10.64 -20.32
CA GLU A 65 16.36 11.30 -21.61
C GLU A 65 15.83 10.42 -22.75
N PHE A 66 16.17 9.13 -22.72
CA PHE A 66 15.64 8.13 -23.65
C PHE A 66 14.11 8.02 -23.57
N ALA A 67 13.54 7.98 -22.36
CA ALA A 67 12.09 7.98 -22.16
C ALA A 67 11.44 9.22 -22.77
N ARG A 68 12.02 10.42 -22.57
CA ARG A 68 11.50 11.67 -23.12
C ARG A 68 11.48 11.63 -24.65
N ASP A 69 12.55 11.15 -25.27
CA ASP A 69 12.65 11.08 -26.72
C ASP A 69 11.64 10.06 -27.31
N LEU A 70 11.39 8.94 -26.61
CA LEU A 70 10.35 7.97 -26.96
C LEU A 70 8.92 8.50 -26.76
N ILE A 71 8.68 9.28 -25.70
CA ILE A 71 7.37 9.92 -25.45
C ILE A 71 7.04 10.85 -26.62
N ALA A 72 8.00 11.66 -27.05
CA ALA A 72 7.81 12.56 -28.19
C ALA A 72 7.42 11.81 -29.48
N ARG A 73 7.92 10.58 -29.69
CA ARG A 73 7.50 9.72 -30.80
C ARG A 73 6.10 9.16 -30.61
N ALA A 74 5.80 8.66 -29.41
CA ALA A 74 4.49 8.09 -29.09
C ALA A 74 3.35 9.12 -29.12
N GLU A 75 3.64 10.39 -28.86
CA GLU A 75 2.69 11.50 -29.04
C GLU A 75 2.36 11.76 -30.52
N GLN A 76 3.28 11.47 -31.43
CA GLN A 76 3.10 11.67 -32.87
C GLN A 76 2.45 10.47 -33.58
N ASP A 77 2.75 9.25 -33.12
CA ASP A 77 2.22 8.02 -33.70
C ASP A 77 1.61 7.12 -32.62
N THR A 78 0.28 7.01 -32.66
CA THR A 78 -0.50 6.20 -31.72
C THR A 78 -0.27 4.69 -31.86
N ASN A 79 0.48 4.22 -32.85
CA ASN A 79 0.87 2.81 -32.96
C ASN A 79 2.17 2.49 -32.21
N GLN A 80 2.93 3.50 -31.79
CA GLN A 80 4.13 3.30 -31.00
C GLN A 80 3.80 2.78 -29.59
N LEU A 81 4.79 2.10 -29.00
CA LEU A 81 4.74 1.67 -27.62
C LEU A 81 4.84 2.88 -26.68
N ILE A 82 4.09 2.84 -25.58
CA ILE A 82 4.12 3.89 -24.56
C ILE A 82 5.28 3.60 -23.61
N PRO A 83 6.34 4.42 -23.58
CA PRO A 83 7.46 4.22 -22.66
C PRO A 83 7.05 4.55 -21.22
N VAL A 84 7.30 3.64 -20.28
CA VAL A 84 6.99 3.86 -18.87
C VAL A 84 8.16 3.41 -18.00
N VAL A 85 8.56 4.27 -17.04
CA VAL A 85 9.73 4.05 -16.18
C VAL A 85 9.34 3.36 -14.87
N PHE A 86 9.83 2.15 -14.66
CA PHE A 86 9.61 1.38 -13.44
C PHE A 86 10.91 1.24 -12.64
N ASN A 87 10.81 1.16 -11.31
CA ASN A 87 11.97 0.85 -10.46
C ASN A 87 11.86 -0.62 -10.01
N LEU A 88 12.83 -1.44 -10.39
CA LEU A 88 12.81 -2.89 -10.14
C LEU A 88 12.89 -3.26 -8.65
N SER A 89 13.38 -2.39 -7.78
CA SER A 89 13.50 -2.69 -6.34
C SER A 89 12.16 -3.05 -5.69
N SER A 90 11.02 -2.57 -6.24
CA SER A 90 9.69 -2.88 -5.72
C SER A 90 9.24 -4.32 -5.99
N TRP A 91 9.74 -4.95 -7.08
CA TRP A 91 9.37 -6.32 -7.48
C TRP A 91 9.72 -7.37 -6.41
N ALA A 92 10.85 -7.17 -5.72
CA ALA A 92 11.39 -8.11 -4.74
C ALA A 92 10.47 -8.37 -3.54
N LYS A 93 9.46 -7.53 -3.30
CA LYS A 93 8.56 -7.63 -2.15
C LYS A 93 7.60 -8.80 -2.28
N GLU A 94 6.97 -8.94 -3.43
CA GLU A 94 5.90 -9.92 -3.67
C GLU A 94 6.34 -11.05 -4.59
N ARG A 95 7.36 -10.81 -5.44
CA ARG A 95 7.93 -11.81 -6.35
C ARG A 95 6.88 -12.44 -7.28
N GLN A 96 5.86 -11.66 -7.62
CA GLN A 96 4.82 -11.98 -8.59
C GLN A 96 5.38 -11.99 -10.03
N THR A 97 4.54 -12.37 -11.00
CA THR A 97 4.95 -12.30 -12.41
C THR A 97 5.25 -10.85 -12.79
N ILE A 98 6.16 -10.63 -13.76
CA ILE A 98 6.48 -9.26 -14.21
C ILE A 98 5.23 -8.57 -14.78
N ALA A 99 4.32 -9.31 -15.43
CA ALA A 99 3.08 -8.76 -15.96
C ALA A 99 2.19 -8.21 -14.83
N ASP A 100 1.95 -9.00 -13.78
CA ASP A 100 1.12 -8.58 -12.64
C ASP A 100 1.77 -7.42 -11.88
N TRP A 101 3.10 -7.48 -11.69
CA TRP A 101 3.87 -6.41 -11.08
C TRP A 101 3.77 -5.09 -11.87
N LEU A 102 3.86 -5.13 -13.21
CA LEU A 102 3.68 -3.94 -14.04
C LEU A 102 2.27 -3.35 -13.89
N VAL A 103 1.24 -4.20 -13.84
CA VAL A 103 -0.15 -3.76 -13.61
C VAL A 103 -0.26 -3.04 -12.27
N GLU A 104 0.33 -3.58 -11.21
CA GLU A 104 0.26 -2.95 -9.89
C GLU A 104 1.05 -1.64 -9.82
N GLU A 105 2.28 -1.61 -10.34
CA GLU A 105 3.12 -0.43 -10.30
C GLU A 105 2.55 0.73 -11.13
N LEU A 106 1.85 0.44 -12.23
CA LEU A 106 1.10 1.45 -12.97
C LEU A 106 0.01 2.12 -12.11
N GLY A 107 -0.61 1.40 -11.19
CA GLY A 107 -1.60 1.98 -10.28
C GLY A 107 -0.94 2.75 -9.17
N ASN A 108 0.05 2.12 -8.52
CA ASN A 108 0.72 2.68 -7.36
C ASN A 108 1.47 3.98 -7.64
N LYS A 109 2.08 4.09 -8.83
CA LYS A 109 2.97 5.21 -9.18
C LYS A 109 2.32 6.23 -10.12
N TYR A 110 1.44 5.78 -11.01
CA TYR A 110 0.87 6.61 -12.07
C TYR A 110 -0.65 6.79 -11.96
N ASP A 111 -1.28 6.24 -10.91
CA ASP A 111 -2.72 6.35 -10.65
C ASP A 111 -3.61 5.95 -11.84
N VAL A 112 -3.14 4.99 -12.64
CA VAL A 112 -3.88 4.53 -13.82
C VAL A 112 -5.02 3.59 -13.38
N PRO A 113 -6.25 3.73 -13.90
CA PRO A 113 -7.35 2.81 -13.58
C PRO A 113 -7.06 1.34 -13.92
N LYS A 114 -7.52 0.41 -13.09
CA LYS A 114 -7.18 -1.03 -13.19
C LYS A 114 -7.47 -1.63 -14.58
N GLU A 115 -8.63 -1.34 -15.15
CA GLU A 115 -9.05 -1.85 -16.46
C GLU A 115 -8.11 -1.44 -17.59
N ILE A 116 -7.61 -0.19 -17.53
CA ILE A 116 -6.66 0.35 -18.50
C ILE A 116 -5.29 -0.34 -18.32
N ARG A 117 -4.83 -0.49 -17.07
CA ARG A 117 -3.54 -1.12 -16.76
C ARG A 117 -3.44 -2.54 -17.28
N GLU A 118 -4.45 -3.37 -17.00
CA GLU A 118 -4.48 -4.75 -17.48
C GLU A 118 -4.48 -4.82 -19.01
N THR A 119 -5.25 -3.93 -19.66
CA THR A 119 -5.33 -3.87 -21.11
C THR A 119 -4.00 -3.48 -21.74
N LEU A 120 -3.31 -2.48 -21.19
CA LEU A 120 -2.02 -2.01 -21.69
C LEU A 120 -0.94 -3.09 -21.62
N VAL A 121 -0.88 -3.82 -20.50
CA VAL A 121 0.09 -4.92 -20.32
C VAL A 121 -0.26 -6.11 -21.22
N LYS A 122 -1.53 -6.58 -21.22
CA LYS A 122 -1.95 -7.74 -22.03
C LYS A 122 -1.80 -7.51 -23.53
N LYS A 123 -2.09 -6.29 -24.01
CA LYS A 123 -1.95 -5.93 -25.43
C LYS A 123 -0.53 -5.48 -25.80
N GLN A 124 0.43 -5.57 -24.88
CA GLN A 124 1.83 -5.21 -25.11
C GLN A 124 2.00 -3.80 -25.69
N ARG A 125 1.22 -2.84 -25.18
CA ARG A 125 1.22 -1.44 -25.64
C ARG A 125 2.26 -0.59 -24.90
N LEU A 126 3.02 -1.19 -23.99
CA LEU A 126 4.00 -0.52 -23.15
C LEU A 126 5.41 -0.91 -23.60
N LEU A 127 6.33 0.04 -23.47
CA LEU A 127 7.77 -0.20 -23.47
C LEU A 127 8.28 0.01 -22.03
N PRO A 128 8.44 -1.06 -21.23
CA PRO A 128 8.94 -0.95 -19.87
C PRO A 128 10.41 -0.55 -19.85
N LEU A 129 10.67 0.60 -19.22
CA LEU A 129 12.01 1.12 -18.94
C LEU A 129 12.32 0.83 -17.47
N LEU A 130 13.06 -0.24 -17.22
CA LEU A 130 13.25 -0.84 -15.92
C LEU A 130 14.57 -0.39 -15.29
N ASP A 131 14.50 0.54 -14.33
CA ASP A 131 15.68 1.04 -13.63
C ASP A 131 15.99 0.24 -12.35
N GLY A 132 17.27 0.13 -12.03
CA GLY A 132 17.73 -0.35 -10.72
C GLY A 132 17.64 -1.86 -10.50
N LEU A 133 18.06 -2.70 -11.44
CA LEU A 133 18.20 -4.15 -11.18
C LEU A 133 19.17 -4.43 -10.00
N ASP A 134 20.21 -3.61 -9.85
CA ASP A 134 21.11 -3.67 -8.69
C ASP A 134 20.45 -3.24 -7.37
N GLU A 135 19.32 -2.54 -7.41
CA GLU A 135 18.57 -2.13 -6.23
C GLU A 135 17.63 -3.23 -5.71
N VAL A 136 17.39 -4.28 -6.52
CA VAL A 136 16.70 -5.50 -6.09
C VAL A 136 17.53 -6.16 -4.99
N LYS A 137 16.86 -6.62 -3.93
CA LYS A 137 17.51 -7.32 -2.81
C LYS A 137 18.37 -8.48 -3.33
N ALA A 138 19.63 -8.54 -2.90
CA ALA A 138 20.67 -9.42 -3.46
C ALA A 138 20.21 -10.87 -3.66
N ASN A 139 19.52 -11.45 -2.68
CA ASN A 139 19.04 -12.84 -2.71
C ASN A 139 18.01 -13.12 -3.82
N TYR A 140 17.34 -12.09 -4.35
CA TYR A 140 16.27 -12.20 -5.35
C TYR A 140 16.65 -11.62 -6.71
N ARG A 141 17.88 -11.12 -6.88
CA ARG A 141 18.33 -10.56 -8.17
C ARG A 141 18.35 -11.60 -9.28
N ASN A 142 18.82 -12.82 -8.98
CA ASN A 142 18.81 -13.93 -9.95
C ASN A 142 17.39 -14.36 -10.32
N ASP A 143 16.48 -14.41 -9.35
CA ASP A 143 15.06 -14.72 -9.60
C ASP A 143 14.40 -13.63 -10.46
N CYS A 144 14.76 -12.36 -10.23
CA CYS A 144 14.30 -11.23 -11.04
C CYS A 144 14.72 -11.37 -12.51
N ILE A 145 15.98 -11.77 -12.76
CA ILE A 145 16.46 -12.03 -14.13
C ILE A 145 15.65 -13.16 -14.78
N LEU A 146 15.39 -14.25 -14.05
CA LEU A 146 14.59 -15.36 -14.57
C LEU A 146 13.17 -14.92 -14.91
N ALA A 147 12.55 -14.11 -14.04
CA ALA A 147 11.22 -13.56 -14.26
C ALA A 147 11.17 -12.62 -15.48
N LEU A 148 12.19 -11.78 -15.68
CA LEU A 148 12.32 -10.91 -16.86
C LEU A 148 12.52 -11.70 -18.15
N ASN A 149 13.37 -12.74 -18.11
CA ASN A 149 13.57 -13.64 -19.25
C ASN A 149 12.29 -14.40 -19.60
N GLN A 150 11.54 -14.85 -18.61
CA GLN A 150 10.25 -15.52 -18.79
C GLN A 150 9.22 -14.56 -19.38
N PHE A 151 9.12 -13.32 -18.87
CA PHE A 151 8.24 -12.30 -19.41
C PHE A 151 8.56 -11.97 -20.88
N LYS A 152 9.85 -11.81 -21.22
CA LYS A 152 10.28 -11.65 -22.61
C LYS A 152 9.83 -12.83 -23.47
N LYS A 153 9.97 -14.07 -22.99
CA LYS A 153 9.61 -15.27 -23.75
C LYS A 153 8.11 -15.40 -23.98
N ASP A 154 7.30 -15.09 -22.96
CA ASP A 154 5.84 -15.27 -23.02
C ASP A 154 5.15 -14.20 -23.86
N TYR A 155 5.68 -12.97 -23.82
CA TYR A 155 5.06 -11.82 -24.49
C TYR A 155 5.84 -11.37 -25.74
N GLY A 156 7.11 -11.73 -25.92
CA GLY A 156 7.94 -11.10 -26.96
C GLY A 156 8.12 -9.60 -26.75
N ALA A 157 8.00 -9.14 -25.50
CA ALA A 157 7.96 -7.73 -25.16
C ALA A 157 9.30 -7.01 -25.38
N GLU A 158 9.22 -5.76 -25.83
CA GLU A 158 10.36 -4.85 -25.90
C GLU A 158 10.68 -4.32 -24.50
N LEU A 159 11.95 -4.31 -24.12
CA LEU A 159 12.37 -4.05 -22.73
C LEU A 159 13.72 -3.34 -22.67
N VAL A 160 13.83 -2.37 -21.77
CA VAL A 160 15.12 -1.79 -21.41
C VAL A 160 15.37 -1.97 -19.92
N VAL A 161 16.53 -2.49 -19.54
CA VAL A 161 16.92 -2.69 -18.14
C VAL A 161 18.20 -1.94 -17.83
N CYS A 162 18.24 -1.23 -16.70
CA CYS A 162 19.46 -0.60 -16.17
C CYS A 162 20.02 -1.36 -14.97
N SER A 163 21.34 -1.50 -14.91
CA SER A 163 22.04 -2.08 -13.75
C SER A 163 23.43 -1.51 -13.57
N ARG A 164 23.96 -1.56 -12.36
CA ARG A 164 25.41 -1.44 -12.13
C ARG A 164 26.16 -2.60 -12.74
N ILE A 165 27.33 -2.32 -13.33
CA ILE A 165 28.16 -3.31 -14.01
C ILE A 165 28.64 -4.41 -13.07
N LYS A 166 29.22 -4.05 -11.92
CA LYS A 166 29.75 -5.01 -10.93
C LYS A 166 28.66 -5.90 -10.34
N ASP A 167 27.51 -5.30 -10.00
CA ASP A 167 26.37 -6.03 -9.44
C ASP A 167 25.79 -7.03 -10.44
N TYR A 168 25.72 -6.67 -11.72
CA TYR A 168 25.22 -7.56 -12.77
C TYR A 168 26.20 -8.69 -13.11
N GLN A 169 27.50 -8.39 -13.20
CA GLN A 169 28.54 -9.39 -13.45
C GLN A 169 28.62 -10.46 -12.35
N ALA A 170 28.34 -10.08 -11.10
CA ALA A 170 28.33 -10.98 -9.95
C ALA A 170 27.15 -11.98 -9.94
N LEU A 171 26.13 -11.80 -10.80
CA LEU A 171 24.99 -12.71 -10.88
C LEU A 171 25.39 -14.00 -11.62
N SER A 172 24.65 -15.08 -11.39
CA SER A 172 24.86 -16.34 -12.12
C SER A 172 24.05 -16.38 -13.41
N ASN A 173 22.83 -15.81 -13.37
CA ASN A 173 21.97 -15.72 -14.54
C ASN A 173 22.27 -14.44 -15.34
N ARG A 174 21.96 -14.46 -16.64
CA ARG A 174 22.08 -13.31 -17.55
C ARG A 174 20.74 -13.01 -18.20
N LEU A 175 20.53 -11.76 -18.56
CA LEU A 175 19.36 -11.35 -19.33
C LEU A 175 19.53 -11.82 -20.78
N ASN A 176 18.52 -12.51 -21.32
CA ASN A 176 18.51 -13.00 -22.68
C ASN A 176 18.14 -11.87 -23.66
N PHE A 177 18.92 -10.79 -23.65
CA PHE A 177 18.66 -9.56 -24.42
C PHE A 177 19.44 -9.56 -25.75
N GLN A 178 19.06 -8.69 -26.67
CA GLN A 178 19.70 -8.61 -28.00
C GLN A 178 20.94 -7.73 -28.00
N SER A 179 20.96 -6.67 -27.20
CA SER A 179 22.08 -5.74 -27.12
C SER A 179 22.35 -5.33 -25.68
N SER A 180 23.61 -4.96 -25.41
CA SER A 180 23.95 -4.28 -24.17
C SER A 180 25.00 -3.19 -24.38
N VAL A 181 24.82 -2.10 -23.65
CA VAL A 181 25.63 -0.89 -23.72
C VAL A 181 26.07 -0.50 -22.32
N CYS A 182 27.28 0.05 -22.18
CA CYS A 182 27.81 0.59 -20.95
C CYS A 182 28.00 2.10 -21.08
N ILE A 183 27.48 2.84 -20.11
CA ILE A 183 27.73 4.28 -19.97
C ILE A 183 29.14 4.47 -19.42
N ARG A 184 29.97 5.19 -20.17
CA ARG A 184 31.33 5.52 -19.78
C ARG A 184 31.35 6.64 -18.74
N LEU A 185 32.35 6.59 -17.87
CA LEU A 185 32.68 7.70 -16.98
C LEU A 185 33.14 8.92 -17.79
N LEU A 186 33.00 10.11 -17.20
CA LEU A 186 33.44 11.36 -17.81
C LEU A 186 34.97 11.40 -17.93
N THR A 187 35.46 11.88 -19.06
CA THR A 187 36.90 12.19 -19.21
C THR A 187 37.24 13.48 -18.46
N LEU A 188 38.50 13.64 -18.05
CA LEU A 188 38.93 14.88 -17.38
C LEU A 188 38.76 16.12 -18.28
N GLU A 189 38.91 15.96 -19.59
CA GLU A 189 38.63 17.02 -20.57
C GLU A 189 37.16 17.46 -20.52
N GLN A 190 36.25 16.49 -20.49
CA GLN A 190 34.82 16.72 -20.36
C GLN A 190 34.50 17.41 -19.02
N VAL A 191 35.09 16.96 -17.91
CA VAL A 191 34.95 17.59 -16.59
C VAL A 191 35.40 19.04 -16.61
N CYS A 192 36.60 19.32 -17.13
CA CYS A 192 37.13 20.68 -17.23
C CYS A 192 36.25 21.58 -18.11
N TYR A 193 35.81 21.08 -19.26
CA TYR A 193 34.89 21.79 -20.15
C TYR A 193 33.57 22.14 -19.44
N TYR A 194 33.02 21.20 -18.67
CA TYR A 194 31.82 21.46 -17.87
C TYR A 194 32.05 22.55 -16.83
N LEU A 195 33.14 22.48 -16.05
CA LEU A 195 33.45 23.50 -15.04
C LEU A 195 33.61 24.90 -15.66
N ASP A 196 34.22 24.97 -16.84
CA ASP A 196 34.39 26.22 -17.59
C ASP A 196 33.06 26.78 -18.09
N SER A 197 32.12 25.91 -18.46
CA SER A 197 30.78 26.31 -18.89
C SER A 197 29.92 26.90 -17.77
N VAL A 198 30.18 26.54 -16.51
CA VAL A 198 29.41 27.03 -15.35
C VAL A 198 29.89 28.41 -14.86
N GLY A 199 31.18 28.73 -15.04
CA GLY A 199 31.72 30.08 -14.82
C GLY A 199 32.77 30.21 -13.70
N THR A 200 33.12 31.45 -13.37
CA THR A 200 34.27 31.81 -12.51
C THR A 200 34.12 31.41 -11.03
N GLU A 201 32.91 31.08 -10.57
CA GLU A 201 32.68 30.65 -9.19
C GLU A 201 33.26 29.25 -8.87
N LEU A 202 33.69 28.51 -9.90
CA LEU A 202 34.28 27.17 -9.78
C LEU A 202 35.78 27.13 -10.10
N THR A 203 36.43 28.29 -10.29
CA THR A 203 37.87 28.33 -10.55
C THR A 203 38.67 27.66 -9.44
N GLY A 204 38.23 27.81 -8.18
CA GLY A 204 38.88 27.12 -7.06
C GLY A 204 38.78 25.60 -7.12
N LEU A 205 37.62 25.07 -7.53
CA LEU A 205 37.44 23.63 -7.74
C LEU A 205 38.29 23.11 -8.90
N ARG A 206 38.42 23.88 -9.99
CA ARG A 206 39.27 23.51 -11.13
C ARG A 206 40.74 23.40 -10.71
N THR A 207 41.26 24.37 -9.96
CA THR A 207 42.63 24.31 -9.43
C THR A 207 42.80 23.11 -8.50
N LEU A 208 41.85 22.87 -7.60
CA LEU A 208 41.92 21.73 -6.69
C LEU A 208 41.92 20.38 -7.43
N LEU A 209 41.09 20.24 -8.47
CA LEU A 209 41.07 19.05 -9.32
C LEU A 209 42.39 18.85 -10.05
N SER A 210 43.17 19.89 -10.36
CA SER A 210 44.48 19.71 -10.99
C SER A 210 45.53 19.15 -10.03
N GLU A 211 45.40 19.41 -8.72
CA GLU A 211 46.35 18.97 -7.68
C GLU A 211 45.98 17.61 -7.07
N ASP A 212 44.70 17.23 -7.08
CA ASP A 212 44.19 16.09 -6.32
C ASP A 212 43.67 14.97 -7.23
N THR A 213 44.43 13.88 -7.29
CA THR A 213 44.10 12.68 -8.09
C THR A 213 42.84 11.97 -7.60
N VAL A 214 42.53 12.03 -6.31
CA VAL A 214 41.33 11.42 -5.74
C VAL A 214 40.09 12.18 -6.18
N LEU A 215 40.14 13.51 -6.16
CA LEU A 215 39.04 14.33 -6.67
C LEU A 215 38.88 14.18 -8.18
N GLN A 216 39.98 14.03 -8.94
CA GLN A 216 39.90 13.73 -10.37
C GLN A 216 39.12 12.44 -10.62
N GLU A 217 39.45 11.36 -9.92
CA GLU A 217 38.77 10.06 -10.06
C GLU A 217 37.29 10.16 -9.67
N LEU A 218 36.98 10.83 -8.55
CA LEU A 218 35.60 11.04 -8.13
C LEU A 218 34.81 11.90 -9.13
N ALA A 219 35.42 12.93 -9.72
CA ALA A 219 34.77 13.84 -10.67
C ALA A 219 34.42 13.17 -12.01
N GLN A 220 34.97 11.99 -12.31
CA GLN A 220 34.58 11.24 -13.50
C GLN A 220 33.12 10.74 -13.42
N SER A 221 32.54 10.65 -12.22
CA SER A 221 31.12 10.37 -12.03
C SER A 221 30.31 11.66 -12.12
N PRO A 222 29.34 11.80 -13.06
CA PRO A 222 28.50 12.99 -13.18
C PRO A 222 27.82 13.41 -11.86
N LEU A 223 27.37 12.44 -11.06
CA LEU A 223 26.77 12.72 -9.76
C LEU A 223 27.76 13.40 -8.81
N MET A 224 28.98 12.86 -8.72
CA MET A 224 30.03 13.39 -7.85
C MET A 224 30.49 14.76 -8.33
N LEU A 225 30.65 14.96 -9.63
CA LEU A 225 30.95 16.27 -10.22
C LEU A 225 29.90 17.31 -9.82
N ASN A 226 28.62 16.98 -9.95
CA ASN A 226 27.54 17.88 -9.52
C ASN A 226 27.57 18.18 -8.01
N ILE A 227 27.87 17.18 -7.17
CA ILE A 227 28.04 17.36 -5.72
C ILE A 227 29.21 18.32 -5.43
N MET A 228 30.35 18.14 -6.09
CA MET A 228 31.53 19.02 -5.96
C MET A 228 31.21 20.45 -6.39
N THR A 229 30.57 20.62 -7.55
CA THR A 229 30.12 21.91 -8.05
C THR A 229 29.25 22.61 -7.01
N LEU A 230 28.27 21.92 -6.42
CA LEU A 230 27.39 22.52 -5.42
C LEU A 230 28.10 22.79 -4.09
N ALA A 231 28.98 21.89 -3.64
CA ALA A 231 29.68 22.02 -2.36
C ALA A 231 30.69 23.17 -2.36
N TYR A 232 31.46 23.30 -3.44
CA TYR A 232 32.59 24.22 -3.53
C TYR A 232 32.32 25.49 -4.33
N GLN A 233 31.07 25.71 -4.78
CA GLN A 233 30.66 26.95 -5.41
C GLN A 233 31.00 28.17 -4.53
N GLY A 234 31.87 29.06 -5.03
CA GLY A 234 32.28 30.28 -4.35
C GLY A 234 33.16 30.07 -3.11
N VAL A 235 33.82 28.92 -2.98
CA VAL A 235 34.80 28.64 -1.92
C VAL A 235 36.20 28.86 -2.49
N ALA A 236 37.06 29.55 -1.74
CA ALA A 236 38.45 29.78 -2.12
C ALA A 236 39.28 28.49 -1.97
N VAL A 237 40.34 28.32 -2.76
CA VAL A 237 41.16 27.09 -2.77
C VAL A 237 41.83 26.86 -1.41
N GLU A 238 42.15 27.95 -0.72
CA GLU A 238 42.88 27.98 0.54
C GLU A 238 42.05 27.45 1.72
N ASP A 239 40.72 27.57 1.63
CA ASP A 239 39.78 27.11 2.65
C ASP A 239 39.41 25.62 2.48
N LEU A 240 39.92 24.96 1.43
CA LEU A 240 39.61 23.57 1.14
C LEU A 240 40.58 22.66 1.90
N PRO A 241 40.06 21.73 2.71
CA PRO A 241 40.91 20.80 3.44
C PRO A 241 41.74 19.98 2.43
N LYS A 242 43.01 19.70 2.74
CA LYS A 242 43.86 18.80 1.93
C LYS A 242 44.03 17.49 2.69
N THR A 243 43.72 16.37 2.05
CA THR A 243 43.98 15.03 2.61
C THR A 243 44.27 14.07 1.47
N ASP A 244 45.25 13.20 1.67
CA ASP A 244 45.64 12.18 0.69
C ASP A 244 44.83 10.88 0.86
N VAL A 245 43.94 10.82 1.86
CA VAL A 245 43.13 9.63 2.17
C VAL A 245 41.76 9.72 1.48
N VAL A 246 41.48 8.76 0.59
CA VAL A 246 40.28 8.74 -0.26
C VAL A 246 38.97 8.84 0.53
N GLU A 247 38.82 8.03 1.57
CA GLU A 247 37.57 8.00 2.34
C GLU A 247 37.37 9.27 3.19
N GLU A 248 38.47 9.87 3.67
CA GLU A 248 38.40 11.14 4.38
C GLU A 248 38.04 12.27 3.42
N ARG A 249 38.64 12.28 2.23
CA ARG A 249 38.33 13.22 1.14
C ARG A 249 36.86 13.17 0.76
N ARG A 250 36.32 11.96 0.59
CA ARG A 250 34.90 11.72 0.31
C ARG A 250 34.01 12.22 1.45
N ARG A 251 34.35 11.94 2.72
CA ARG A 251 33.60 12.43 3.88
C ARG A 251 33.56 13.96 3.93
N GLN A 252 34.71 14.61 3.76
CA GLN A 252 34.83 16.07 3.74
C GLN A 252 33.95 16.71 2.66
N LEU A 253 33.97 16.13 1.45
CA LEU A 253 33.12 16.59 0.34
C LEU A 253 31.63 16.49 0.69
N PHE A 254 31.18 15.35 1.23
CA PHE A 254 29.78 15.18 1.63
C PHE A 254 29.40 16.11 2.79
N ASP A 255 30.27 16.33 3.76
CA ASP A 255 30.02 17.25 4.87
C ASP A 255 29.89 18.70 4.36
N ALA A 256 30.77 19.13 3.46
CA ALA A 256 30.69 20.44 2.80
C ALA A 256 29.40 20.59 1.97
N TYR A 257 29.04 19.57 1.20
CA TYR A 257 27.80 19.53 0.44
C TYR A 257 26.57 19.66 1.35
N ILE A 258 26.51 18.88 2.43
CA ILE A 258 25.40 18.91 3.41
C ILE A 258 25.30 20.30 4.04
N GLU A 259 26.44 20.90 4.43
CA GLU A 259 26.47 22.26 4.96
C GLU A 259 25.88 23.28 3.98
N LYS A 260 26.29 23.20 2.71
CA LYS A 260 25.80 24.07 1.65
C LYS A 260 24.29 23.88 1.44
N MET A 261 23.79 22.64 1.47
CA MET A 261 22.35 22.37 1.29
C MET A 261 21.50 22.96 2.42
N PHE A 262 21.98 22.92 3.67
CA PHE A 262 21.32 23.60 4.80
C PHE A 262 21.33 25.13 4.66
N LYS A 263 22.38 25.72 4.06
CA LYS A 263 22.47 27.17 3.81
C LYS A 263 21.63 27.62 2.61
N ARG A 264 21.52 26.78 1.57
CA ARG A 264 20.81 27.08 0.30
C ARG A 264 19.30 27.23 0.50
N ARG A 265 18.68 26.38 1.33
CA ARG A 265 17.24 26.40 1.61
C ARG A 265 16.96 27.12 2.94
N LYS A 266 16.98 28.46 2.93
CA LYS A 266 16.55 29.30 4.08
C LYS A 266 15.01 29.28 4.29
N THR A 267 14.34 28.16 4.08
CA THR A 267 12.89 28.05 4.24
C THR A 267 12.54 27.53 5.64
N ASN A 268 11.95 28.40 6.46
CA ASN A 268 11.30 28.11 7.76
C ASN A 268 11.97 27.00 8.59
N GLN A 269 13.01 27.38 9.35
CA GLN A 269 13.72 26.49 10.30
C GLN A 269 12.83 26.07 11.48
N ARG A 270 11.78 25.30 11.20
CA ARG A 270 10.92 24.69 12.21
C ARG A 270 11.67 23.62 13.03
N TYR A 271 12.77 23.10 12.50
CA TYR A 271 13.55 22.02 13.09
C TYR A 271 15.04 22.36 13.10
N ASN A 272 15.73 21.99 14.18
CA ASN A 272 17.17 22.15 14.29
C ASN A 272 17.89 21.18 13.33
N LYS A 273 18.97 21.65 12.69
CA LYS A 273 19.89 20.86 11.86
C LYS A 273 20.27 19.51 12.47
N GLY A 274 20.56 19.47 13.78
CA GLY A 274 20.90 18.23 14.48
C GLY A 274 19.76 17.20 14.46
N GLN A 275 18.51 17.66 14.64
CA GLN A 275 17.31 16.81 14.59
C GLN A 275 17.08 16.27 13.19
N VAL A 276 17.17 17.14 12.18
CA VAL A 276 17.01 16.76 10.77
C VAL A 276 18.05 15.72 10.36
N LYS A 277 19.34 15.93 10.70
CA LYS A 277 20.40 14.94 10.46
C LYS A 277 20.08 13.61 11.14
N HIS A 278 19.66 13.62 12.40
CA HIS A 278 19.31 12.40 13.12
C HIS A 278 18.19 11.62 12.44
N TRP A 279 17.10 12.27 12.03
CA TRP A 279 15.98 11.61 11.35
C TRP A 279 16.36 11.08 9.97
N LEU A 280 17.14 11.82 9.19
CA LEU A 280 17.58 11.38 7.87
C LEU A 280 18.57 10.22 7.96
N ILE A 281 19.49 10.22 8.93
CA ILE A 281 20.39 9.09 9.19
C ILE A 281 19.57 7.85 9.57
N TRP A 282 18.60 8.02 10.48
CA TRP A 282 17.70 6.94 10.88
C TRP A 282 16.93 6.37 9.69
N MET A 283 16.38 7.24 8.84
CA MET A 283 15.62 6.85 7.65
C MET A 283 16.52 6.12 6.64
N ALA A 284 17.72 6.66 6.36
CA ALA A 284 18.67 6.04 5.45
C ALA A 284 19.08 4.63 5.91
N GLN A 285 19.36 4.44 7.21
CA GLN A 285 19.67 3.12 7.77
C GLN A 285 18.52 2.12 7.58
N ARG A 286 17.28 2.58 7.72
CA ARG A 286 16.08 1.74 7.54
C ARG A 286 15.87 1.39 6.07
N MET A 287 16.00 2.36 5.18
CA MET A 287 15.92 2.16 3.73
C MET A 287 16.95 1.13 3.25
N VAL A 288 18.20 1.22 3.72
CA VAL A 288 19.24 0.23 3.42
C VAL A 288 18.87 -1.17 3.94
N LYS A 289 18.41 -1.26 5.20
CA LYS A 289 18.06 -2.54 5.82
C LYS A 289 16.90 -3.25 5.11
N GLU A 290 15.89 -2.48 4.71
CA GLU A 290 14.70 -3.00 4.03
C GLU A 290 14.87 -3.09 2.51
N SER A 291 16.05 -2.75 1.98
CA SER A 291 16.35 -2.68 0.53
C SER A 291 15.33 -1.82 -0.23
N GLN A 292 14.96 -0.67 0.34
CA GLN A 292 14.05 0.30 -0.27
C GLN A 292 14.81 1.53 -0.74
N THR A 293 14.65 1.90 -2.01
CA THR A 293 15.26 3.12 -2.57
C THR A 293 14.30 4.29 -2.66
N VAL A 294 12.99 4.02 -2.68
CA VAL A 294 11.93 5.02 -2.62
C VAL A 294 11.18 4.94 -1.29
N PHE A 295 11.12 6.06 -0.58
CA PHE A 295 10.35 6.20 0.65
C PHE A 295 8.97 6.78 0.36
N LEU A 296 7.93 6.01 0.69
CA LEU A 296 6.53 6.43 0.68
C LEU A 296 5.98 6.26 2.11
N ILE A 297 5.36 7.31 2.65
CA ILE A 297 4.88 7.32 4.05
C ILE A 297 3.81 6.23 4.24
N GLU A 298 3.00 6.01 3.22
CA GLU A 298 1.94 5.00 3.16
C GLU A 298 2.51 3.58 3.23
N LYS A 299 3.75 3.36 2.79
CA LYS A 299 4.43 2.07 2.81
C LYS A 299 5.24 1.86 4.10
N MET A 300 5.19 2.79 5.05
CA MET A 300 5.91 2.69 6.31
C MET A 300 5.37 1.53 7.15
N GLN A 301 6.22 0.54 7.39
CA GLN A 301 5.83 -0.66 8.13
C GLN A 301 6.08 -0.50 9.64
N PRO A 302 5.24 -1.09 10.52
CA PRO A 302 5.48 -1.09 11.97
C PRO A 302 6.83 -1.72 12.38
N SER A 303 7.42 -2.54 11.52
CA SER A 303 8.76 -3.12 11.66
C SER A 303 9.89 -2.07 11.73
N TRP A 304 9.62 -0.84 11.28
CA TRP A 304 10.59 0.28 11.31
C TRP A 304 10.85 0.80 12.73
N LEU A 305 9.93 0.56 13.67
CA LEU A 305 10.08 0.98 15.07
C LEU A 305 11.21 0.19 15.74
N ILE A 306 12.29 0.88 16.13
CA ILE A 306 13.49 0.25 16.70
C ILE A 306 13.26 -0.12 18.17
N ASN A 307 12.66 0.81 18.92
CA ASN A 307 12.58 0.69 20.37
C ASN A 307 11.46 -0.28 20.76
N GLY A 308 11.75 -1.24 21.63
CA GLY A 308 10.73 -2.12 22.22
C GLY A 308 9.60 -1.35 22.89
N LYS A 309 9.91 -0.17 23.47
CA LYS A 309 8.92 0.77 23.99
C LYS A 309 8.02 1.35 22.89
N GLN A 310 8.58 1.79 21.76
CA GLN A 310 7.79 2.28 20.62
C GLN A 310 6.88 1.19 20.05
N LYS A 311 7.39 -0.05 19.90
CA LYS A 311 6.57 -1.19 19.46
C LYS A 311 5.45 -1.52 20.45
N ARG A 312 5.67 -1.37 21.75
CA ARG A 312 4.63 -1.56 22.79
C ARG A 312 3.61 -0.43 22.75
N ILE A 313 4.05 0.82 22.65
CA ILE A 313 3.17 1.99 22.52
C ILE A 313 2.30 1.88 21.26
N TYR A 314 2.91 1.55 20.11
CA TYR A 314 2.18 1.33 18.87
C TYR A 314 1.13 0.21 19.01
N ARG A 315 1.51 -0.95 19.57
CA ARG A 315 0.55 -2.05 19.82
C ARG A 315 -0.57 -1.65 20.80
N LEU A 316 -0.25 -0.88 21.83
CA LEU A 316 -1.25 -0.36 22.77
C LEU A 316 -2.19 0.63 22.09
N MET A 317 -1.68 1.54 21.26
CA MET A 317 -2.51 2.48 20.49
C MET A 317 -3.43 1.75 19.52
N VAL A 318 -2.89 0.80 18.74
CA VAL A 318 -3.69 -0.01 17.79
C VAL A 318 -4.72 -0.83 18.55
N GLY A 319 -4.33 -1.56 19.59
CA GLY A 319 -5.27 -2.36 20.38
C GLY A 319 -6.32 -1.54 21.11
N LEU A 320 -6.01 -0.30 21.52
CA LEU A 320 -6.97 0.61 22.14
C LEU A 320 -7.92 1.22 21.11
N MET A 321 -7.44 1.54 19.90
CA MET A 321 -8.30 1.95 18.79
C MET A 321 -9.24 0.82 18.35
N GLU A 322 -8.71 -0.38 18.13
CA GLU A 322 -9.51 -1.56 17.80
C GLU A 322 -10.51 -1.86 18.92
N GLY A 323 -10.05 -1.89 20.18
CA GLY A 323 -10.89 -2.14 21.34
C GLY A 323 -12.01 -1.10 21.50
N LEU A 324 -11.72 0.18 21.28
CA LEU A 324 -12.75 1.24 21.27
C LEU A 324 -13.73 1.07 20.12
N MET A 325 -13.25 0.80 18.90
CA MET A 325 -14.10 0.62 17.74
C MET A 325 -15.04 -0.57 17.91
N PHE A 326 -14.50 -1.73 18.28
CA PHE A 326 -15.30 -2.94 18.53
C PHE A 326 -16.20 -2.78 19.76
N GLY A 327 -15.68 -2.22 20.86
CA GLY A 327 -16.45 -2.01 22.08
C GLY A 327 -17.60 -1.02 21.90
N LEU A 328 -17.40 0.06 21.14
CA LEU A 328 -18.46 1.00 20.80
C LEU A 328 -19.48 0.37 19.84
N MET A 329 -19.03 -0.34 18.80
CA MET A 329 -19.92 -1.00 17.85
C MET A 329 -20.81 -2.04 18.54
N GLU A 330 -20.20 -3.00 19.26
CA GLU A 330 -20.94 -4.03 20.00
C GLU A 330 -21.78 -3.43 21.12
N GLY A 331 -21.22 -2.50 21.90
CA GLY A 331 -21.94 -1.85 23.00
C GLY A 331 -23.16 -1.06 22.52
N LEU A 332 -23.04 -0.33 21.41
CA LEU A 332 -24.17 0.39 20.81
C LEU A 332 -25.17 -0.56 20.16
N MET A 333 -24.72 -1.59 19.44
CA MET A 333 -25.60 -2.59 18.82
C MET A 333 -26.42 -3.32 19.89
N VAL A 334 -25.76 -3.89 20.90
CA VAL A 334 -26.42 -4.63 21.98
C VAL A 334 -27.27 -3.70 22.83
N GLY A 335 -26.76 -2.51 23.17
CA GLY A 335 -27.47 -1.54 24.01
C GLY A 335 -28.72 -0.98 23.34
N LEU A 336 -28.63 -0.56 22.07
CA LEU A 336 -29.77 -0.02 21.33
C LEU A 336 -30.77 -1.11 20.97
N MET A 337 -30.33 -2.26 20.45
CA MET A 337 -31.26 -3.34 20.12
C MET A 337 -31.92 -3.91 21.37
N GLY A 338 -31.14 -4.20 22.41
CA GLY A 338 -31.68 -4.75 23.67
C GLY A 338 -32.61 -3.77 24.37
N GLY A 339 -32.25 -2.49 24.44
CA GLY A 339 -33.06 -1.44 25.06
C GLY A 339 -34.36 -1.15 24.30
N LEU A 340 -34.28 -0.99 22.97
CA LEU A 340 -35.46 -0.72 22.15
C LEU A 340 -36.39 -1.93 22.07
N MET A 341 -35.86 -3.14 21.84
CA MET A 341 -36.68 -4.34 21.77
C MET A 341 -37.30 -4.66 23.12
N GLY A 342 -36.53 -4.63 24.21
CA GLY A 342 -37.05 -4.89 25.55
C GLY A 342 -38.13 -3.88 25.96
N GLY A 343 -37.87 -2.60 25.74
CA GLY A 343 -38.83 -1.53 26.05
C GLY A 343 -40.12 -1.62 25.23
N LEU A 344 -40.01 -1.81 23.91
CA LEU A 344 -41.17 -1.95 23.02
C LEU A 344 -41.98 -3.20 23.36
N MET A 345 -41.31 -4.32 23.66
CA MET A 345 -41.97 -5.59 23.98
C MET A 345 -42.77 -5.49 25.28
N VAL A 346 -42.18 -4.94 26.35
CA VAL A 346 -42.89 -4.74 27.62
C VAL A 346 -44.07 -3.77 27.43
N TRP A 347 -43.87 -2.68 26.69
CA TRP A 347 -44.93 -1.69 26.46
C TRP A 347 -46.10 -2.29 25.66
N LEU A 348 -45.83 -3.04 24.59
CA LEU A 348 -46.85 -3.73 23.80
C LEU A 348 -47.59 -4.78 24.63
N MET A 349 -46.88 -5.55 25.46
CA MET A 349 -47.51 -6.56 26.33
C MET A 349 -48.46 -5.90 27.32
N VAL A 350 -47.99 -4.89 28.06
CA VAL A 350 -48.82 -4.18 29.05
C VAL A 350 -50.03 -3.54 28.37
N TRP A 351 -49.85 -2.90 27.23
CA TRP A 351 -50.94 -2.27 26.48
C TRP A 351 -51.99 -3.30 26.04
N LEU A 352 -51.57 -4.42 25.46
CA LEU A 352 -52.45 -5.49 25.01
C LEU A 352 -53.19 -6.14 26.19
N MET A 353 -52.53 -6.30 27.33
CA MET A 353 -53.15 -6.83 28.55
C MET A 353 -54.24 -5.89 29.08
N VAL A 354 -53.95 -4.60 29.22
CA VAL A 354 -54.93 -3.61 29.70
C VAL A 354 -56.12 -3.55 28.74
N TRP A 355 -55.87 -3.55 27.43
CA TRP A 355 -56.92 -3.54 26.43
C TRP A 355 -57.82 -4.78 26.52
N LEU A 356 -57.23 -5.98 26.65
CA LEU A 356 -57.96 -7.24 26.77
C LEU A 356 -58.77 -7.29 28.07
N MET A 357 -58.22 -6.81 29.18
CA MET A 357 -58.94 -6.73 30.47
C MET A 357 -60.15 -5.81 30.39
N VAL A 358 -59.99 -4.61 29.84
CA VAL A 358 -61.08 -3.65 29.68
C VAL A 358 -62.16 -4.22 28.76
N TRP A 359 -61.77 -4.82 27.64
CA TRP A 359 -62.71 -5.44 26.70
C TRP A 359 -63.51 -6.57 27.35
N LEU A 360 -62.85 -7.45 28.11
CA LEU A 360 -63.48 -8.59 28.76
C LEU A 360 -64.41 -8.14 29.91
N MET A 361 -64.02 -7.11 30.67
CA MET A 361 -64.90 -6.49 31.67
C MET A 361 -66.16 -5.87 31.06
N VAL A 362 -66.02 -5.12 29.97
CA VAL A 362 -67.17 -4.50 29.29
C VAL A 362 -68.09 -5.56 28.72
N TRP A 363 -67.52 -6.59 28.07
CA TRP A 363 -68.29 -7.72 27.55
C TRP A 363 -69.08 -8.45 28.65
N LEU A 364 -68.46 -8.67 29.81
CA LEU A 364 -69.11 -9.31 30.96
C LEU A 364 -70.23 -8.46 31.54
N MET A 365 -70.03 -7.14 31.69
CA MET A 365 -71.10 -6.25 32.17
C MET A 365 -72.33 -6.35 31.27
N VAL A 366 -72.13 -6.32 29.95
CA VAL A 366 -73.22 -6.42 28.97
C VAL A 366 -73.89 -7.81 29.01
N TRP A 367 -73.12 -8.87 29.26
CA TRP A 367 -73.65 -10.23 29.34
C TRP A 367 -74.46 -10.47 30.63
N LEU A 368 -73.97 -10.01 31.78
CA LEU A 368 -74.67 -10.11 33.06
C LEU A 368 -75.97 -9.30 33.07
N ASP A 369 -75.98 -8.13 32.45
CA ASP A 369 -77.19 -7.30 32.34
C ASP A 369 -78.27 -7.97 31.48
N LYS A 370 -77.86 -8.72 30.45
CA LYS A 370 -78.77 -9.52 29.61
C LYS A 370 -79.34 -10.76 30.31
N GLU A 371 -78.64 -11.33 31.29
CA GLU A 371 -79.10 -12.53 32.00
C GLU A 371 -79.92 -12.20 33.27
N LEU A 372 -79.79 -10.99 33.80
CA LEU A 372 -80.60 -10.47 34.92
C LEU A 372 -81.91 -9.81 34.48
N THR A 373 -82.13 -9.62 33.18
CA THR A 373 -83.37 -9.08 32.60
C THR A 373 -84.26 -10.19 32.04
N GLU A 374 -84.45 -11.28 32.78
CA GLU A 374 -85.59 -12.18 32.53
C GLU A 374 -86.86 -11.62 33.20
N GLU A 375 -87.91 -11.50 32.39
CA GLU A 375 -89.24 -10.94 32.68
C GLU A 375 -89.75 -11.16 34.12
N ILE A 376 -89.97 -10.06 34.84
CA ILE A 376 -90.70 -10.07 36.11
C ILE A 376 -92.19 -10.30 35.79
N LYS A 377 -92.62 -11.57 35.82
CA LYS A 377 -94.04 -11.95 35.87
C LYS A 377 -94.62 -11.67 37.25
N THR A 378 -95.72 -10.94 37.30
CA THR A 378 -96.48 -10.62 38.52
C THR A 378 -97.30 -11.82 38.97
N VAL A 379 -96.97 -12.42 40.12
CA VAL A 379 -97.89 -13.27 40.88
C VAL A 379 -97.70 -13.02 42.38
N GLU A 380 -98.81 -12.74 43.06
CA GLU A 380 -98.91 -12.48 44.50
C GLU A 380 -98.66 -13.76 45.32
N ILE A 381 -98.08 -13.55 46.51
CA ILE A 381 -97.67 -14.51 47.56
C ILE A 381 -96.21 -14.95 47.46
N LEU A 382 -95.39 -14.32 48.31
CA LEU A 382 -93.97 -14.53 48.54
C LEU A 382 -93.71 -15.90 49.18
N ASP A 383 -93.38 -16.90 48.36
CA ASP A 383 -92.65 -18.08 48.83
C ASP A 383 -91.16 -17.90 48.51
N ILE A 384 -90.45 -17.23 49.43
CA ILE A 384 -89.02 -16.94 49.28
C ILE A 384 -88.27 -18.27 49.41
N ASN A 385 -88.00 -18.88 48.26
CA ASN A 385 -87.25 -20.12 48.18
C ASN A 385 -85.75 -19.83 48.36
N TRP A 386 -85.33 -19.73 49.62
CA TRP A 386 -83.95 -19.45 50.04
C TRP A 386 -82.91 -20.38 49.40
N LYS A 387 -83.30 -21.61 49.03
CA LYS A 387 -82.41 -22.52 48.27
C LYS A 387 -82.04 -21.96 46.90
N LYS A 388 -82.97 -21.36 46.16
CA LYS A 388 -82.72 -20.83 44.81
C LYS A 388 -81.80 -19.60 44.85
N ILE A 389 -82.00 -18.72 45.82
CA ILE A 389 -81.14 -17.53 46.05
C ILE A 389 -79.74 -17.96 46.48
N LEU A 390 -79.63 -18.92 47.40
CA LEU A 390 -78.36 -19.44 47.86
C LEU A 390 -77.59 -20.13 46.72
N ILE A 391 -78.26 -20.95 45.91
CA ILE A 391 -77.65 -21.60 44.73
C ILE A 391 -77.15 -20.55 43.73
N ASN A 392 -77.92 -19.50 43.45
CA ASN A 392 -77.49 -18.44 42.53
C ASN A 392 -76.32 -17.62 43.08
N ARG A 393 -76.27 -17.32 44.38
CA ARG A 393 -75.12 -16.65 45.01
C ARG A 393 -73.86 -17.51 45.02
N VAL A 394 -74.00 -18.80 45.30
CA VAL A 394 -72.87 -19.74 45.26
C VAL A 394 -72.39 -19.93 43.83
N LYS A 395 -73.29 -20.07 42.83
CA LYS A 395 -72.92 -20.11 41.41
C LYS A 395 -72.19 -18.84 40.97
N GLY A 396 -72.67 -17.67 41.38
CA GLY A 396 -72.01 -16.39 41.09
C GLY A 396 -70.63 -16.30 41.72
N GLY A 397 -70.49 -16.62 43.01
CA GLY A 397 -69.21 -16.59 43.70
C GLY A 397 -68.20 -17.61 43.16
N LEU A 398 -68.67 -18.80 42.79
CA LEU A 398 -67.82 -19.85 42.22
C LEU A 398 -67.39 -19.51 40.79
N MET A 399 -68.26 -18.87 39.98
CA MET A 399 -67.86 -18.32 38.67
C MET A 399 -66.85 -17.18 38.80
N VAL A 400 -67.07 -16.24 39.72
CA VAL A 400 -66.12 -15.14 39.96
C VAL A 400 -64.77 -15.70 40.43
N GLY A 401 -64.76 -16.69 41.33
CA GLY A 401 -63.55 -17.35 41.80
C GLY A 401 -62.79 -18.11 40.70
N LEU A 402 -63.51 -18.88 39.87
CA LEU A 402 -62.91 -19.60 38.73
C LEU A 402 -62.38 -18.63 37.68
N MET A 403 -63.04 -17.49 37.49
CA MET A 403 -62.63 -16.46 36.54
C MET A 403 -61.40 -15.70 37.03
N VAL A 404 -61.36 -15.27 38.30
CA VAL A 404 -60.16 -14.65 38.88
C VAL A 404 -59.00 -15.65 38.87
N GLY A 405 -59.26 -16.92 39.19
CA GLY A 405 -58.26 -17.99 39.13
C GLY A 405 -57.74 -18.26 37.72
N LEU A 406 -58.61 -18.34 36.70
CA LEU A 406 -58.21 -18.51 35.31
C LEU A 406 -57.52 -17.27 34.76
N MET A 407 -57.99 -16.07 35.08
CA MET A 407 -57.34 -14.82 34.69
C MET A 407 -55.95 -14.73 35.28
N PHE A 408 -55.80 -14.97 36.59
CA PHE A 408 -54.50 -14.90 37.26
C PHE A 408 -53.57 -16.04 36.82
N GLY A 409 -54.10 -17.25 36.63
CA GLY A 409 -53.36 -18.41 36.15
C GLY A 409 -52.88 -18.27 34.71
N LEU A 410 -53.74 -17.79 33.80
CA LEU A 410 -53.34 -17.45 32.42
C LEU A 410 -52.39 -16.26 32.42
N MET A 411 -52.57 -15.27 33.30
CA MET A 411 -51.68 -14.11 33.41
C MET A 411 -50.26 -14.53 33.80
N VAL A 412 -50.10 -15.33 34.86
CA VAL A 412 -48.80 -15.81 35.32
C VAL A 412 -48.20 -16.78 34.29
N GLY A 413 -49.00 -17.72 33.77
CA GLY A 413 -48.53 -18.72 32.81
C GLY A 413 -48.14 -18.15 31.44
N LEU A 414 -48.86 -17.15 30.92
CA LEU A 414 -48.46 -16.44 29.71
C LEU A 414 -47.27 -15.53 29.97
N MET A 415 -47.17 -14.87 31.13
CA MET A 415 -46.00 -14.05 31.46
C MET A 415 -44.73 -14.90 31.51
N GLU A 416 -44.72 -16.01 32.23
CA GLU A 416 -43.56 -16.90 32.31
C GLU A 416 -43.27 -17.56 30.95
N GLY A 417 -44.30 -18.12 30.30
CA GLY A 417 -44.13 -18.89 29.06
C GLY A 417 -43.73 -18.05 27.85
N LEU A 418 -44.32 -16.87 27.63
CA LEU A 418 -43.92 -16.01 26.51
C LEU A 418 -42.55 -15.37 26.75
N MET A 419 -42.25 -14.96 27.99
CA MET A 419 -40.96 -14.34 28.31
C MET A 419 -39.83 -15.35 28.11
N GLU A 420 -39.94 -16.56 28.66
CA GLU A 420 -38.93 -17.60 28.46
C GLU A 420 -38.84 -18.03 26.99
N GLY A 421 -39.97 -18.30 26.35
CA GLY A 421 -40.01 -18.79 24.97
C GLY A 421 -39.42 -17.81 23.95
N LEU A 422 -39.76 -16.53 24.04
CA LEU A 422 -39.22 -15.51 23.14
C LEU A 422 -37.77 -15.16 23.48
N MET A 423 -37.38 -15.09 24.76
CA MET A 423 -35.98 -14.86 25.13
C MET A 423 -35.06 -15.97 24.65
N VAL A 424 -35.48 -17.23 24.81
CA VAL A 424 -34.71 -18.39 24.34
C VAL A 424 -34.66 -18.43 22.81
N GLY A 425 -35.79 -18.18 22.14
CA GLY A 425 -35.88 -18.16 20.67
C GLY A 425 -35.00 -17.07 20.04
N LEU A 426 -35.07 -15.83 20.55
CA LEU A 426 -34.27 -14.71 20.05
C LEU A 426 -32.78 -14.86 20.35
N LYS A 427 -32.40 -15.34 21.55
CA LYS A 427 -30.98 -15.65 21.86
C LYS A 427 -30.43 -16.71 20.92
N GLY A 428 -31.21 -17.74 20.60
CA GLY A 428 -30.83 -18.77 19.65
C GLY A 428 -30.59 -18.22 18.24
N MET A 429 -31.49 -17.35 17.76
CA MET A 429 -31.37 -16.72 16.44
C MET A 429 -30.17 -15.78 16.33
N LEU A 430 -29.91 -14.99 17.39
CA LEU A 430 -28.78 -14.06 17.46
C LEU A 430 -27.42 -14.77 17.55
N MET A 431 -27.30 -15.84 18.35
CA MET A 431 -26.07 -16.65 18.38
C MET A 431 -25.79 -17.31 17.03
N GLY A 432 -26.83 -17.82 16.36
CA GLY A 432 -26.70 -18.41 15.03
C GLY A 432 -26.23 -17.39 13.98
N GLY A 433 -26.74 -16.16 14.02
CA GLY A 433 -26.31 -15.07 13.13
C GLY A 433 -24.87 -14.61 13.37
N LEU A 434 -24.47 -14.48 14.65
CA LEU A 434 -23.11 -14.08 15.04
C LEU A 434 -22.05 -15.12 14.65
N MET A 435 -22.33 -16.42 14.81
CA MET A 435 -21.45 -17.49 14.33
C MET A 435 -21.31 -17.50 12.80
N GLY A 436 -22.39 -17.22 12.07
CA GLY A 436 -22.35 -17.06 10.61
C GLY A 436 -21.51 -15.87 10.15
N PHE A 437 -21.56 -14.75 10.88
CA PHE A 437 -20.78 -13.55 10.58
C PHE A 437 -19.28 -13.73 10.90
N GLN A 438 -18.95 -14.35 12.04
CA GLN A 438 -17.55 -14.72 12.36
C GLN A 438 -16.93 -15.66 11.32
N GLY A 439 -17.70 -16.62 10.79
CA GLY A 439 -17.24 -17.53 9.73
C GLY A 439 -16.94 -16.82 8.40
N TYR A 440 -17.68 -15.77 8.06
CA TYR A 440 -17.44 -14.95 6.87
C TYR A 440 -16.23 -14.02 7.03
N VAL A 441 -16.02 -13.45 8.23
CA VAL A 441 -14.90 -12.54 8.52
C VAL A 441 -13.57 -13.28 8.64
N PHE A 442 -13.54 -14.49 9.21
CA PHE A 442 -12.31 -15.32 9.22
C PHE A 442 -11.82 -15.70 7.82
N LYS A 443 -12.74 -15.82 6.85
CA LYS A 443 -12.40 -16.05 5.44
C LYS A 443 -11.77 -14.81 4.78
N ILE A 444 -12.08 -13.61 5.26
CA ILE A 444 -11.52 -12.34 4.76
C ILE A 444 -10.16 -12.07 5.40
N SER A 445 -9.96 -12.41 6.67
CA SER A 445 -8.66 -12.25 7.35
C SER A 445 -7.62 -13.30 6.99
N ALA A 446 -8.01 -14.42 6.37
CA ALA A 446 -7.07 -15.41 5.84
C ALA A 446 -6.48 -15.02 4.46
N PHE A 447 -6.95 -13.91 3.88
CA PHE A 447 -6.52 -13.38 2.58
C PHE A 447 -5.78 -12.01 2.67
N ALA A 448 -5.46 -11.56 3.89
CA ALA A 448 -4.58 -10.41 4.15
C ALA A 448 -3.36 -10.88 4.95
#